data_AF-A0A8D8FUK2-F1
#
_entry.id   AF-A0A8D8FUK2-F1
#
_cell.length_a   1.000
_cell.length_b   1.000
_cell.length_c   1.000
_cell.angle_alpha   90.00
_cell.angle_beta   90.00
_cell.angle_gamma   90.00
#
_symmetry.space_group_name_H-M   'P 1'
#
loop_
_entity.id
_entity.type
_entity.pdbx_description
1 polymer ?
#
loop_
_entity_poly.entity_id
_entity_poly.type
_entity_poly.pdbx_seq_one_letter_code
_entity_poly.pdbx_strand_id
1 'polypeptide(L)'
;MNCKPIVTYSGDTRLFKTLEAHIVAALPADTAEWKRSYGRPVKNVRVEAAFQPFDAKALEKFRDGSWSILNHPVLHVYVTECNDVEAYRASVKEECNDV
;
A
#
# COMPACT_ATOMS: atom_id res chain seq x y z
N MET A 1 15.53 -10.27 -12.28
CA MET A 1 15.28 -9.24 -11.25
C MET A 1 14.01 -9.60 -10.53
N ASN A 2 14.06 -9.82 -9.22
CA ASN A 2 12.93 -10.19 -8.39
C ASN A 2 12.40 -8.90 -7.72
N CYS A 3 11.70 -8.06 -8.47
CA CYS A 3 11.22 -6.76 -7.98
C CYS A 3 9.86 -6.94 -7.30
N LYS A 4 9.86 -7.26 -6.00
CA LYS A 4 8.63 -7.22 -5.20
C LYS A 4 8.30 -5.77 -4.87
N PRO A 5 7.09 -5.27 -5.17
CA PRO A 5 6.65 -3.97 -4.65
C PRO A 5 6.77 -3.93 -3.12
N ILE A 6 7.14 -2.75 -2.62
CA ILE A 6 7.23 -2.47 -1.19
C ILE A 6 5.93 -1.81 -0.75
N VAL A 7 5.22 -2.47 0.16
CA VAL A 7 4.08 -1.91 0.89
C VAL A 7 4.59 -1.39 2.23
N THR A 8 4.22 -0.17 2.58
CA THR A 8 4.63 0.43 3.84
C THR A 8 3.45 0.65 4.77
N TYR A 9 3.68 0.50 6.08
CA TYR A 9 2.63 0.61 7.11
C TYR A 9 2.99 1.61 8.21
N SER A 10 1.98 2.27 8.77
CA SER A 10 2.11 3.19 9.91
C SER A 10 0.91 3.02 10.86
N GLY A 11 1.05 3.50 12.10
CA GLY A 11 0.04 3.35 13.16
C GLY A 11 0.32 2.15 14.08
N ASP A 12 -0.72 1.40 14.46
CA ASP A 12 -0.56 0.26 15.36
C ASP A 12 0.12 -0.92 14.64
N THR A 13 1.41 -1.08 14.92
CA THR A 13 2.23 -2.15 14.33
C THR A 13 1.76 -3.55 14.74
N ARG A 14 1.24 -3.72 15.96
CA ARG A 14 0.78 -5.04 16.43
C ARG A 14 -0.45 -5.47 15.64
N LEU A 15 -1.40 -4.54 15.45
CA LEU A 15 -2.58 -4.78 14.62
C LEU A 15 -2.22 -5.01 13.15
N PHE A 16 -1.24 -4.27 12.60
CA PHE A 16 -0.78 -4.54 11.24
C PHE A 16 -0.17 -5.95 11.10
N LYS A 17 0.65 -6.39 12.06
CA LYS A 17 1.28 -7.72 12.03
C LYS A 17 0.26 -8.86 12.05
N THR A 18 -0.92 -8.68 12.65
CA THR A 18 -1.99 -9.68 12.56
C THR A 18 -2.58 -9.78 11.16
N LEU A 19 -2.52 -8.72 10.34
CA LEU A 19 -3.01 -8.69 8.96
C LEU A 19 -1.96 -9.15 7.94
N GLU A 20 -0.69 -8.81 8.17
CA GLU A 20 0.41 -9.05 7.22
C GLU A 20 0.49 -10.51 6.77
N ALA A 21 0.39 -11.47 7.70
CA ALA A 21 0.45 -12.89 7.37
C ALA A 21 -0.65 -13.33 6.39
N HIS A 22 -1.86 -12.81 6.57
CA HIS A 22 -2.99 -13.09 5.67
C HIS A 22 -2.77 -12.46 4.30
N ILE A 23 -2.29 -11.20 4.25
CA ILE A 23 -2.04 -10.49 2.99
C ILE A 23 -0.92 -11.18 2.19
N VAL A 24 0.18 -11.55 2.85
CA VAL A 24 1.31 -12.27 2.22
C VAL A 24 0.86 -13.62 1.64
N ALA A 25 -0.06 -14.32 2.31
CA ALA A 25 -0.59 -15.59 1.82
C ALA A 25 -1.60 -15.41 0.68
N ALA A 26 -2.44 -14.38 0.73
CA ALA A 26 -3.51 -14.15 -0.23
C ALA A 26 -3.02 -13.56 -1.56
N LEU A 27 -2.08 -12.59 -1.51
CA LEU A 27 -1.61 -11.87 -2.70
C LEU A 27 -1.12 -12.77 -3.85
N PRO A 28 -0.32 -13.82 -3.61
CA PRO A 28 0.17 -14.69 -4.68
C PRO A 28 -0.90 -15.71 -5.13
N ALA A 29 -1.92 -15.96 -4.31
CA ALA A 29 -3.00 -16.88 -4.63
C ALA A 29 -3.99 -16.27 -5.64
N ASP A 30 -4.20 -14.95 -5.56
CA ASP A 30 -5.04 -14.19 -6.47
C ASP A 30 -4.30 -13.73 -7.74
N THR A 31 -5.07 -13.54 -8.81
CA THR A 31 -4.57 -12.96 -10.07
C THR A 31 -5.04 -11.52 -10.22
N ALA A 32 -4.10 -10.62 -10.49
CA ALA A 32 -4.37 -9.24 -10.84
C ALA A 32 -4.31 -9.02 -12.35
N GLU A 33 -5.20 -8.17 -12.87
CA GLU A 33 -5.13 -7.73 -14.26
C GLU A 33 -4.04 -6.67 -14.45
N TRP A 34 -3.07 -6.97 -15.29
CA TRP A 34 -2.08 -6.01 -15.77
C TRP A 34 -2.51 -5.42 -17.10
N LYS A 35 -3.05 -4.20 -17.05
CA LYS A 35 -3.32 -3.37 -18.22
C LYS A 35 -2.01 -2.71 -18.69
N ARG A 36 -1.70 -2.88 -19.97
CA ARG A 36 -0.43 -2.41 -20.58
C ARG A 36 -0.73 -1.30 -21.58
N SER A 37 0.18 -0.33 -21.67
CA SER A 37 0.05 0.82 -22.56
C SER A 37 -0.03 0.41 -24.04
N TYR A 38 -0.53 1.34 -24.88
CA TYR A 38 -0.58 1.21 -26.34
C TYR A 38 -1.43 0.02 -26.84
N GLY A 39 -2.59 -0.21 -26.22
CA GLY A 39 -3.55 -1.24 -26.66
C GLY A 39 -3.03 -2.67 -26.55
N ARG A 40 -1.95 -2.90 -25.80
CA ARG A 40 -1.41 -4.25 -25.58
C ARG A 40 -2.43 -5.08 -24.80
N PRO A 41 -2.56 -6.39 -25.10
CA PRO A 41 -3.53 -7.25 -24.41
C PRO A 41 -3.33 -7.24 -22.90
N VAL A 42 -4.43 -7.33 -22.15
CA VAL A 42 -4.40 -7.50 -20.69
C VAL A 42 -3.75 -8.84 -20.36
N LYS A 43 -2.94 -8.89 -19.31
CA LYS A 43 -2.37 -10.12 -18.78
C LYS A 43 -2.80 -10.32 -17.35
N ASN A 44 -3.10 -11.56 -16.97
CA ASN A 44 -3.25 -11.91 -15.56
C ASN A 44 -1.87 -12.20 -14.99
N VAL A 45 -1.55 -11.54 -13.88
CA VAL A 45 -0.28 -11.71 -13.14
C VAL A 45 -0.58 -12.03 -11.69
N ARG A 46 0.32 -12.79 -11.07
CA ARG A 46 0.34 -12.96 -9.62
C ARG A 46 1.37 -12.01 -9.04
N VAL A 47 1.03 -11.38 -7.93
CA VAL A 47 1.88 -10.36 -7.32
C VAL A 47 2.31 -10.84 -5.94
N GLU A 48 3.57 -10.60 -5.62
CA GLU A 48 4.10 -10.76 -4.27
C GLU A 48 4.49 -9.36 -3.77
N ALA A 49 4.46 -9.13 -2.47
CA ALA A 49 4.87 -7.87 -1.87
C ALA A 49 5.87 -8.09 -0.74
N ALA A 50 6.70 -7.08 -0.48
CA ALA A 50 7.49 -6.95 0.73
C ALA A 50 6.87 -5.86 1.61
N PHE A 51 6.96 -6.03 2.93
CA PHE A 51 6.39 -5.10 3.90
C PHE A 51 7.48 -4.48 4.77
N GLN A 52 7.37 -3.18 5.03
CA GLN A 52 8.26 -2.49 5.96
C GLN A 52 7.53 -1.32 6.66
N PRO A 53 7.96 -0.91 7.86
CA PRO A 53 7.45 0.31 8.48
C PRO A 53 7.63 1.52 7.55
N PHE A 54 6.66 2.42 7.57
CA PHE A 54 6.75 3.68 6.89
C PHE A 54 7.86 4.54 7.49
N ASP A 55 8.74 5.06 6.64
CA ASP A 55 9.78 6.02 7.00
C ASP A 55 9.53 7.34 6.28
N ALA A 56 9.19 8.39 7.05
CA ALA A 56 8.95 9.71 6.50
C ALA A 56 10.19 10.29 5.78
N LYS A 57 11.42 9.87 6.15
CA LYS A 57 12.64 10.28 5.44
C LYS A 57 12.72 9.72 4.02
N ALA A 58 12.01 8.63 3.75
CA ALA A 58 11.87 8.16 2.37
C ALA A 58 11.16 9.20 1.51
N LEU A 59 10.24 10.00 2.07
CA LEU A 59 9.55 11.08 1.37
C LEU A 59 10.48 12.22 0.92
N GLU A 60 11.57 12.46 1.66
CA GLU A 60 12.52 13.53 1.35
C GLU A 60 13.22 13.29 0.00
N LYS A 61 13.54 12.03 -0.32
CA LYS A 61 14.10 11.59 -1.61
C LYS A 61 13.15 11.77 -2.80
N PHE A 62 11.86 12.03 -2.54
CA PHE A 62 10.92 12.38 -3.60
C PHE A 62 10.91 13.89 -3.86
N ARG A 63 11.11 14.72 -2.82
CA ARG A 63 11.16 16.19 -2.97
C ARG A 63 12.39 16.64 -3.75
N ASP A 64 13.51 15.92 -3.65
CA ASP A 64 14.76 16.24 -4.34
C ASP A 64 14.89 15.62 -5.74
N GLY A 65 13.90 14.83 -6.18
CA GLY A 65 13.89 14.18 -7.50
C GLY A 65 14.83 12.98 -7.64
N SER A 66 15.49 12.53 -6.57
CA SER A 66 16.46 11.42 -6.58
C SER A 66 15.82 10.02 -6.46
N TRP A 67 14.60 9.84 -6.99
CA TRP A 67 13.83 8.62 -6.80
C TRP A 67 13.78 7.71 -8.04
N SER A 68 13.67 6.40 -7.78
CA SER A 68 13.39 5.37 -8.78
C SER A 68 11.99 4.82 -8.55
N ILE A 69 11.23 4.59 -9.64
CA ILE A 69 9.89 4.00 -9.57
C ILE A 69 9.88 2.62 -8.90
N LEU A 70 11.02 1.91 -8.93
CA LEU A 70 11.18 0.62 -8.27
C LEU A 70 11.31 0.72 -6.75
N ASN A 71 11.77 1.87 -6.25
CA ASN A 71 11.92 2.15 -4.82
C ASN A 71 10.78 3.01 -4.27
N HIS A 72 9.77 3.29 -5.11
CA HIS A 72 8.63 4.07 -4.70
C HIS A 72 7.72 3.20 -3.82
N PRO A 73 7.37 3.63 -2.58
CA PRO A 73 6.31 2.99 -1.84
C PRO A 73 5.00 3.25 -2.59
N VAL A 74 4.48 2.22 -3.24
CA VAL A 74 3.29 2.32 -4.12
C VAL A 74 1.99 2.31 -3.29
N LEU A 75 2.07 1.93 -2.01
CA LEU A 75 0.92 1.82 -1.12
C LEU A 75 1.34 2.12 0.33
N HIS A 76 0.60 3.05 0.95
CA HIS A 76 0.66 3.37 2.37
C HIS A 76 -0.61 2.89 3.05
N VAL A 77 -0.48 1.99 4.03
CA VAL A 77 -1.61 1.51 4.83
C VAL A 77 -1.52 2.11 6.22
N TYR A 78 -2.55 2.85 6.64
CA TYR A 78 -2.71 3.30 8.01
C TYR A 78 -3.63 2.35 8.76
N VAL A 79 -3.17 1.81 9.88
CA VAL A 79 -3.92 0.81 10.64
C VAL A 79 -4.14 1.31 12.07
N THR A 80 -5.41 1.39 12.45
CA THR A 80 -5.87 1.75 13.78
C THR A 80 -7.00 0.82 14.21
N GLU A 81 -7.08 0.53 15.49
CA GLU A 81 -8.27 -0.08 16.07
C GLU A 81 -9.41 0.96 16.05
N CYS A 82 -10.60 0.53 15.63
CA CYS A 82 -11.76 1.40 15.50
C CYS A 82 -12.93 0.74 16.23
N ASN A 83 -13.24 1.26 17.42
CA ASN A 83 -14.33 0.73 18.26
C ASN A 83 -15.72 1.18 17.76
N ASP A 84 -15.78 2.26 16.98
CA ASP A 84 -17.00 2.79 16.38
C ASP A 84 -16.74 3.17 14.91
N VAL A 85 -17.10 2.24 14.02
CA VAL A 85 -16.91 2.38 12.57
C VAL A 85 -17.79 3.50 11.98
N GLU A 86 -18.94 3.78 12.58
CA GLU A 86 -19.87 4.81 12.11
C GLU A 86 -19.31 6.20 12.41
N ALA A 87 -18.82 6.41 13.63
CA ALA A 87 -18.15 7.65 14.03
C ALA A 87 -16.88 7.92 13.19
N TYR A 88 -16.04 6.91 12.95
CA TYR A 88 -14.84 7.07 12.13
C TYR A 88 -15.14 7.43 10.67
N ARG A 89 -16.17 6.81 10.06
CA ARG A 89 -16.60 7.17 8.71
C ARG A 89 -17.10 8.60 8.61
N ALA A 90 -17.79 9.08 9.66
CA ALA A 90 -18.26 10.46 9.71
C ALA A 90 -17.08 11.45 9.75
N SER A 91 -16.08 11.20 10.61
CA SER A 91 -14.93 12.09 10.75
C SER A 91 -14.03 12.15 9.52
N VAL A 92 -13.77 11.01 8.86
CA VAL A 92 -12.97 10.99 7.61
C VAL A 92 -13.69 11.72 6.47
N LYS A 93 -15.03 11.63 6.43
CA LYS A 93 -15.84 12.32 5.42
C LYS A 93 -15.79 13.84 5.59
N GLU A 94 -15.72 14.33 6.83
CA GLU A 94 -15.49 15.76 7.11
C GLU A 94 -14.08 16.17 6.69
N GLU A 95 -13.06 15.40 7.06
CA GLU A 95 -11.65 15.71 6.75
C GLU A 95 -11.35 15.72 5.23
N CYS A 96 -12.02 14.87 4.44
CA CYS A 96 -11.90 14.87 2.97
C CYS A 96 -12.69 15.98 2.28
N ASN A 97 -13.69 16.60 2.93
CA ASN A 97 -14.49 17.67 2.34
C ASN A 97 -13.90 19.08 2.62
N ASP A 98 -12.92 19.18 3.52
CA ASP A 98 -12.23 20.42 3.88
C ASP A 98 -10.95 20.68 3.04
N VAL A 99 -10.78 20.00 1.90
CA VAL A 99 -9.70 20.21 0.92
C VAL A 99 -10.23 20.86 -0.35
#